data_AF-A0A9V1E2U7-F1
#
_entry.id   AF-A0A9V1E2U7-F1
#
_cell.length_a   1.000
_cell.length_b   1.000
_cell.length_c   1.000
_cell.angle_alpha   90.00
_cell.angle_beta   90.00
_cell.angle_gamma   90.00
#
_symmetry.space_group_name_H-M   'P 1'
#
loop_
_entity.id
_entity.type
_entity.pdbx_description
1 polymer ?
#
loop_
_entity_poly.entity_id
_entity_poly.type
_entity_poly.pdbx_seq_one_letter_code
_entity_poly.pdbx_strand_id
1 'polypeptide(L)'
;MKLAHVTLLFLCFYKSFCKDTDENQEQWTKKPQLPSTSYIPQKDLLDNKCLTEKYTHLSCNKVFCQPWQKCIDGTCVCKLPYQCPKNGSRVCSTNGKSYLTYCQQKSFECLQPRAKFLNNGTCIAEGEFSVSLKYGTTTSEGIVEVKLVDQDKKMFICKKAWSIVEANVACLELGFQQGAFEVQKSFEVPEDLHVNSTECLHVHCRGLETSLAECTFIKKRTKNYQDLAGVVCYTQNTVSSANDSFRCVNGKYIPQKKTCNGVNDCGDQSDELCCKGCRGKSFLCKSGVCIPNKYKCNGELDCITGEDEIGCKGERDIDLTHVSGDDDHRPGHSEIKEETELLTANMDAERKRIKSLLPKLSCGVKPIQPTRRKRVVGGKPAEVGDFPWQMAIKDNEKINCGGIYIGGCWILTAAHCVSVSKAHHYQIWTSFLHLLRPEEELVVQLVNQVIIHENYNGSSYENDIALIEMKKRPNRKECVLPNSVPACVPWSPYLFQPNDRCIISGWGREKDNQKVYSLQWGEVRLIDNCSKFYPGRYFEKKMECAGTDDGSIDACKGDSGGPLVCQDINNVTYVWGVVSWGENCGKPEFPGVYTKVANYFDWISYHVGRSLISQYNV
;
A
#
# COMPACT_ATOMS: atom_id res chain seq x y z
N MET A 1 -40.75 -51.52 58.52
CA MET A 1 -41.06 -52.92 58.16
C MET A 1 -40.67 -53.08 56.69
N LYS A 2 -39.53 -53.74 56.40
CA LYS A 2 -39.44 -55.09 55.79
C LYS A 2 -40.04 -55.10 54.37
N LEU A 3 -39.42 -55.61 53.29
CA LEU A 3 -38.29 -56.52 53.13
C LEU A 3 -37.90 -56.58 51.62
N ALA A 4 -36.63 -56.35 51.30
CA ALA A 4 -35.74 -57.15 50.44
C ALA A 4 -36.31 -57.99 49.26
N HIS A 5 -35.78 -57.75 48.04
CA HIS A 5 -35.09 -58.78 47.22
C HIS A 5 -34.57 -58.17 45.90
N VAL A 6 -33.27 -57.84 45.85
CA VAL A 6 -32.50 -57.75 44.60
C VAL A 6 -31.12 -58.33 44.90
N THR A 7 -30.92 -59.60 44.53
CA THR A 7 -29.60 -60.24 44.46
C THR A 7 -29.65 -61.47 43.55
N LEU A 8 -28.54 -61.68 42.83
CA LEU A 8 -28.13 -62.81 41.97
C LEU A 8 -28.59 -62.84 40.50
N LEU A 9 -27.65 -62.52 39.61
CA LEU A 9 -26.88 -63.58 38.92
C LEU A 9 -25.53 -63.05 38.42
N PHE A 10 -24.52 -63.32 39.24
CA PHE A 10 -23.09 -63.29 38.95
C PHE A 10 -22.68 -64.70 38.46
N LEU A 11 -21.60 -64.73 37.64
CA LEU A 11 -20.70 -65.87 37.34
C LEU A 11 -21.11 -66.89 36.25
N CYS A 12 -20.45 -66.73 35.09
CA CYS A 12 -19.76 -67.76 34.28
C CYS A 12 -19.24 -67.02 33.03
N PHE A 13 -17.96 -66.82 32.70
CA PHE A 13 -16.76 -67.62 32.90
C PHE A 13 -15.51 -66.74 32.96
N TYR A 14 -14.67 -67.04 33.96
CA TYR A 14 -13.28 -66.64 34.09
C TYR A 14 -12.41 -67.62 33.27
N LYS A 15 -11.56 -67.13 32.36
CA LYS A 15 -10.15 -67.58 32.13
C LYS A 15 -9.58 -67.12 30.78
N SER A 16 -8.48 -66.37 30.89
CA SER A 16 -7.36 -66.15 29.96
C SER A 16 -7.18 -64.65 29.68
N PHE A 17 -6.09 -63.98 30.02
CA PHE A 17 -4.80 -64.41 30.55
C PHE A 17 -4.15 -63.13 31.14
N CYS A 18 -3.68 -63.17 32.39
CA CYS A 18 -2.82 -62.13 32.95
C CYS A 18 -1.39 -62.30 32.42
N LYS A 19 -0.72 -61.19 32.10
CA LYS A 19 0.66 -60.95 32.53
C LYS A 19 1.02 -59.47 32.45
N ASP A 20 1.23 -58.88 33.62
CA ASP A 20 1.96 -57.62 33.85
C ASP A 20 3.41 -57.74 33.34
N THR A 21 3.98 -56.64 32.84
CA THR A 21 4.95 -55.80 33.58
C THR A 21 5.44 -54.64 32.72
N ASP A 22 5.53 -53.47 33.36
CA ASP A 22 5.97 -52.16 32.88
C ASP A 22 7.32 -52.15 32.15
N GLU A 23 7.35 -51.48 30.99
CA GLU A 23 8.50 -50.66 30.56
C GLU A 23 8.04 -49.61 29.53
N ASN A 24 8.50 -48.37 29.72
CA ASN A 24 8.45 -47.21 28.83
C ASN A 24 7.15 -46.39 28.71
N GLN A 25 6.95 -45.50 29.69
CA GLN A 25 6.32 -44.19 29.46
C GLN A 25 7.28 -43.27 28.69
N GLU A 26 7.10 -43.13 27.38
CA GLU A 26 7.47 -41.90 26.66
C GLU A 26 6.88 -41.89 25.23
N GLN A 27 5.63 -41.44 25.06
CA GLN A 27 5.16 -40.80 23.82
C GLN A 27 3.75 -40.24 24.01
N TRP A 28 3.34 -39.34 23.10
CA TRP A 28 2.05 -38.63 23.01
C TRP A 28 2.03 -37.19 23.54
N THR A 29 2.93 -36.35 23.02
CA THR A 29 2.61 -34.94 22.74
C THR A 29 3.16 -34.52 21.37
N LYS A 30 2.36 -34.67 20.31
CA LYS A 30 2.61 -33.95 19.04
C LYS A 30 1.51 -32.92 18.83
N LYS A 31 1.85 -31.67 19.14
CA LYS A 31 1.11 -30.47 18.71
C LYS A 31 1.07 -30.42 17.17
N PRO A 32 0.02 -29.87 16.54
CA PRO A 32 0.01 -29.65 15.10
C PRO A 32 1.16 -28.68 14.76
N GLN A 33 2.08 -29.12 13.92
CA GLN A 33 3.10 -28.25 13.36
C GLN A 33 2.44 -27.23 12.45
N LEU A 34 2.67 -25.95 12.77
CA LEU A 34 2.44 -24.80 11.89
C LEU A 34 3.11 -25.11 10.53
N PRO A 35 2.48 -24.81 9.37
CA PRO A 35 3.11 -25.06 8.08
C PRO A 35 4.45 -24.34 8.03
N SER A 36 5.50 -25.13 7.84
CA SER A 36 6.86 -24.65 7.62
C SER A 36 6.84 -23.65 6.47
N THR A 37 7.44 -22.48 6.71
CA THR A 37 7.81 -21.49 5.71
C THR A 37 8.32 -22.19 4.45
N SER A 38 7.63 -21.99 3.34
CA SER A 38 8.12 -22.41 2.03
C SER A 38 9.48 -21.78 1.81
N TYR A 39 10.54 -22.60 1.82
CA TYR A 39 11.90 -22.18 1.55
C TYR A 39 11.96 -21.79 0.06
N ILE A 40 11.66 -20.52 -0.24
CA ILE A 40 11.88 -19.97 -1.59
C ILE A 40 13.39 -20.01 -1.80
N PRO A 41 13.92 -20.67 -2.84
CA PRO A 41 15.34 -20.64 -3.14
C PRO A 41 15.79 -19.19 -3.22
N GLN A 42 16.89 -18.85 -2.54
CA GLN A 42 17.44 -17.48 -2.42
C GLN A 42 17.69 -16.76 -3.77
N LYS A 43 17.57 -17.50 -4.89
CA LYS A 43 17.72 -17.07 -6.28
C LYS A 43 16.46 -16.52 -6.95
N ASP A 44 15.23 -16.75 -6.46
CA ASP A 44 14.00 -16.31 -7.14
C ASP A 44 13.08 -15.43 -6.26
N LEU A 45 13.67 -14.42 -5.61
CA LEU A 45 12.90 -13.43 -4.84
C LEU A 45 12.29 -12.33 -5.70
N LEU A 46 12.68 -12.22 -6.97
CA LEU A 46 12.20 -11.19 -7.89
C LEU A 46 11.01 -11.71 -8.71
N ASP A 47 10.08 -10.81 -9.01
CA ASP A 47 9.00 -11.06 -9.95
C ASP A 47 9.36 -10.54 -11.36
N ASN A 48 9.72 -11.46 -12.25
CA ASN A 48 10.10 -11.15 -13.63
C ASN A 48 8.98 -10.46 -14.43
N LYS A 49 7.70 -10.74 -14.16
CA LYS A 49 6.59 -10.04 -14.82
C LYS A 49 6.52 -8.58 -14.36
N CYS A 50 6.75 -8.33 -13.07
CA CYS A 50 6.78 -6.99 -12.51
C CYS A 50 7.98 -6.18 -13.04
N LEU A 51 9.14 -6.81 -13.21
CA LEU A 51 10.36 -6.14 -13.68
C LEU A 51 10.22 -5.54 -15.10
N THR A 52 9.34 -6.08 -15.96
CA THR A 52 9.11 -5.50 -17.29
C THR A 52 8.43 -4.13 -17.23
N GLU A 53 7.71 -3.84 -16.15
CA GLU A 53 7.00 -2.56 -15.94
C GLU A 53 7.94 -1.45 -15.41
N LYS A 54 9.18 -1.80 -15.00
CA LYS A 54 10.23 -0.84 -14.55
C LYS A 54 9.75 0.16 -13.48
N TYR A 55 9.11 -0.35 -12.43
CA TYR A 55 8.62 0.48 -11.34
C TYR A 55 9.76 1.19 -10.58
N THR A 56 9.48 2.42 -10.15
CA THR A 56 10.35 3.26 -9.32
C THR A 56 9.53 3.91 -8.20
N HIS A 57 10.17 4.73 -7.37
CA HIS A 57 9.50 5.56 -6.36
C HIS A 57 8.41 6.50 -6.93
N LEU A 58 8.38 6.71 -8.26
CA LEU A 58 7.34 7.46 -8.95
C LEU A 58 6.16 6.59 -9.41
N SER A 59 6.16 5.28 -9.16
CA SER A 59 5.11 4.37 -9.62
C SER A 59 4.03 4.22 -8.56
N CYS A 60 2.92 4.98 -8.67
CA CYS A 60 1.85 4.95 -7.67
C CYS A 60 1.08 3.63 -7.59
N ASN A 61 1.29 2.74 -8.56
CA ASN A 61 0.81 1.36 -8.49
C ASN A 61 1.49 0.57 -7.36
N LYS A 62 2.72 0.90 -6.96
CA LYS A 62 3.47 0.15 -5.94
C LYS A 62 3.65 0.92 -4.64
N VAL A 63 3.82 2.23 -4.70
CA VAL A 63 4.13 3.09 -3.55
C VAL A 63 3.21 4.31 -3.49
N PHE A 64 3.09 4.91 -2.31
CA PHE A 64 2.45 6.22 -2.19
C PHE A 64 3.31 7.32 -2.79
N CYS A 65 2.70 8.25 -3.51
CA CYS A 65 3.38 9.45 -3.97
C CYS A 65 3.81 10.34 -2.80
N GLN A 66 4.81 11.19 -3.03
CA GLN A 66 5.18 12.21 -2.04
C GLN A 66 4.07 13.25 -1.88
N PRO A 67 4.00 13.99 -0.75
CA PRO A 67 2.89 14.92 -0.48
C PRO A 67 2.70 16.02 -1.53
N TRP A 68 3.81 16.44 -2.15
CA TRP A 68 3.87 17.43 -3.23
C TRP A 68 3.65 16.83 -4.63
N GLN A 69 3.24 15.56 -4.71
CA GLN A 69 2.90 14.85 -5.95
C GLN A 69 1.47 14.30 -5.87
N LYS A 70 0.89 14.01 -7.03
CA LYS A 70 -0.38 13.29 -7.23
C LYS A 70 -0.14 12.14 -8.21
N CYS A 71 -0.89 11.07 -8.09
CA CYS A 71 -0.83 9.98 -9.06
C CYS A 71 -1.62 10.38 -10.31
N ILE A 72 -1.17 10.04 -11.52
CA ILE A 72 -1.89 10.15 -12.78
C ILE A 72 -1.35 9.02 -13.67
N ASP A 73 -2.22 8.17 -14.22
CA ASP A 73 -1.84 7.09 -15.13
C ASP A 73 -0.72 6.20 -14.57
N GLY A 74 -0.87 5.79 -13.30
CA GLY A 74 0.12 4.95 -12.60
C GLY A 74 1.44 5.65 -12.23
N THR A 75 1.57 6.96 -12.48
CA THR A 75 2.80 7.75 -12.23
C THR A 75 2.58 8.93 -11.28
N CYS A 76 3.52 9.17 -10.37
CA CYS A 76 3.53 10.32 -9.48
C CYS A 76 4.01 11.58 -10.22
N VAL A 77 3.09 12.50 -10.47
CA VAL A 77 3.31 13.78 -11.14
C VAL A 77 3.29 14.91 -10.13
N CYS A 78 4.10 15.94 -10.36
CA CYS A 78 4.19 17.12 -9.51
C CYS A 78 2.83 17.82 -9.35
N LYS A 79 2.50 18.19 -8.11
CA LYS A 79 1.43 19.16 -7.85
C LYS A 79 1.92 20.56 -8.14
N LEU A 80 0.99 21.48 -8.39
CA LEU A 80 1.28 22.91 -8.39
C LEU A 80 1.40 23.40 -6.94
N PRO A 81 2.26 24.39 -6.64
CA PRO A 81 2.51 24.81 -5.24
C PRO A 81 1.24 25.23 -4.46
N TYR A 82 0.23 25.80 -5.15
CA TYR A 82 -1.02 26.19 -4.49
C TYR A 82 -1.91 25.00 -4.07
N GLN A 83 -1.65 23.79 -4.58
CA GLN A 83 -2.37 22.57 -4.21
C GLN A 83 -1.82 21.94 -2.92
N CYS A 84 -0.67 22.41 -2.44
CA CYS A 84 -0.11 21.98 -1.16
C CYS A 84 -0.90 22.57 0.03
N PRO A 85 -0.94 21.86 1.18
CA PRO A 85 -1.42 22.43 2.43
C PRO A 85 -0.70 23.73 2.79
N LYS A 86 -1.45 24.70 3.30
CA LYS A 86 -0.93 26.03 3.69
C LYS A 86 -0.34 26.07 5.09
N ASN A 87 -0.55 25.02 5.90
CA ASN A 87 -0.07 24.93 7.27
C ASN A 87 1.34 24.32 7.31
N GLY A 88 2.35 25.09 7.66
CA GLY A 88 3.74 24.62 7.80
C GLY A 88 4.70 25.77 8.13
N SER A 89 5.98 25.44 8.31
CA SER A 89 7.05 26.42 8.50
C SER A 89 7.61 26.92 7.18
N ARG A 90 8.12 28.15 7.17
CA ARG A 90 8.85 28.71 6.02
C ARG A 90 10.10 27.89 5.75
N VAL A 91 10.49 27.82 4.48
CA VAL A 91 11.74 27.17 4.04
C VAL A 91 12.42 28.03 2.98
N CYS A 92 13.73 27.80 2.79
CA CYS A 92 14.52 28.44 1.76
C CYS A 92 15.00 27.42 0.72
N SER A 93 15.20 27.91 -0.51
CA SER A 93 15.77 27.16 -1.62
C SER A 93 17.12 27.75 -2.05
N THR A 94 17.93 26.96 -2.76
CA THR A 94 19.25 27.35 -3.31
C THR A 94 19.21 28.55 -4.26
N ASN A 95 18.05 28.94 -4.78
CA ASN A 95 17.88 30.16 -5.59
C ASN A 95 17.66 31.44 -4.74
N GLY A 96 17.82 31.36 -3.41
CA GLY A 96 17.61 32.49 -2.49
C GLY A 96 16.14 32.86 -2.28
N LYS A 97 15.19 32.02 -2.73
CA LYS A 97 13.75 32.27 -2.56
C LYS A 97 13.21 31.55 -1.33
N SER A 98 12.44 32.28 -0.52
CA SER A 98 11.68 31.71 0.60
C SER A 98 10.28 31.26 0.15
N TYR A 99 9.87 30.10 0.62
CA TYR A 99 8.54 29.51 0.41
C TYR A 99 7.77 29.46 1.74
N LEU A 100 6.44 29.45 1.67
CA LEU A 100 5.60 29.46 2.89
C LEU A 100 5.65 28.12 3.63
N THR A 101 5.73 27.01 2.89
CA THR A 101 5.78 25.66 3.44
C THR A 101 6.78 24.80 2.68
N TYR A 102 7.27 23.74 3.33
CA TYR A 102 8.15 22.75 2.71
C TYR A 102 7.50 22.09 1.47
N CYS A 103 6.21 21.76 1.53
CA CYS A 103 5.48 21.19 0.39
C CYS A 103 5.54 22.09 -0.86
N GLN A 104 5.42 23.42 -0.70
CA GLN A 104 5.47 24.36 -1.82
C GLN A 104 6.85 24.40 -2.48
N GLN A 105 7.92 24.38 -1.68
CA GLN A 105 9.28 24.35 -2.21
C GLN A 105 9.52 23.04 -2.96
N LYS A 106 9.20 21.87 -2.38
CA LYS A 106 9.37 20.57 -3.05
C LYS A 106 8.47 20.39 -4.27
N SER A 107 7.25 20.94 -4.24
CA SER A 107 6.35 21.00 -5.41
C SER A 107 6.97 21.83 -6.53
N PHE A 108 7.55 22.98 -6.20
CA PHE A 108 8.24 23.82 -7.19
C PHE A 108 9.52 23.16 -7.71
N GLU A 109 10.30 22.51 -6.85
CA GLU A 109 11.48 21.75 -7.22
C GLU A 109 11.16 20.60 -8.17
N CYS A 110 10.06 19.89 -7.93
CA CYS A 110 9.58 18.84 -8.82
C CYS A 110 9.29 19.39 -10.24
N LEU A 111 8.76 20.62 -10.34
CA LEU A 111 8.53 21.31 -11.62
C LEU A 111 9.81 21.93 -12.20
N GLN A 112 10.75 22.32 -11.34
CA GLN A 112 11.98 23.05 -11.66
C GLN A 112 13.15 22.49 -10.83
N PRO A 113 13.84 21.42 -11.31
CA PRO A 113 14.80 20.64 -10.52
C PRO A 113 16.03 21.39 -9.97
N ARG A 114 16.26 22.64 -10.40
CA ARG A 114 17.38 23.46 -9.90
C ARG A 114 17.11 24.10 -8.54
N ALA A 115 15.85 24.23 -8.14
CA ALA A 115 15.44 24.91 -6.92
C ALA A 115 15.45 23.97 -5.70
N LYS A 116 16.61 23.40 -5.38
CA LYS A 116 16.78 22.46 -4.25
C LYS A 116 16.53 23.13 -2.90
N PHE A 117 16.26 22.33 -1.88
CA PHE A 117 16.16 22.78 -0.50
C PHE A 117 17.52 23.28 0.03
N LEU A 118 17.51 24.34 0.82
CA LEU A 118 18.73 24.92 1.42
C LEU A 118 18.70 24.88 2.95
N ASN A 119 17.74 25.55 3.57
CA ASN A 119 17.59 25.58 5.03
C ASN A 119 16.13 25.73 5.45
N ASN A 120 15.85 25.32 6.68
CA ASN A 120 14.57 25.58 7.34
C ASN A 120 14.51 27.06 7.78
N GLY A 121 13.32 27.66 7.70
CA GLY A 121 13.11 29.07 8.01
C GLY A 121 13.28 29.99 6.80
N THR A 122 13.62 31.25 7.07
CA THR A 122 13.88 32.26 6.04
C THR A 122 15.27 32.11 5.44
N CYS A 123 15.44 32.59 4.20
CA CYS A 123 16.75 32.58 3.56
C CYS A 123 17.75 33.48 4.28
N ILE A 124 18.99 33.02 4.36
CA ILE A 124 20.12 33.73 4.96
C ILE A 124 20.97 34.28 3.81
N ALA A 125 21.34 35.57 3.87
CA ALA A 125 21.96 36.28 2.74
C ALA A 125 23.32 35.69 2.28
N GLU A 126 24.06 35.06 3.20
CA GLU A 126 25.37 34.43 2.95
C GLU A 126 25.39 32.92 3.28
N GLY A 127 24.21 32.34 3.55
CA GLY A 127 24.11 30.94 3.94
C GLY A 127 24.33 30.02 2.74
N GLU A 128 25.42 29.26 2.76
CA GLU A 128 25.75 28.29 1.70
C GLU A 128 25.88 26.88 2.27
N PHE A 129 25.14 25.94 1.70
CA PHE A 129 25.33 24.50 1.93
C PHE A 129 26.25 23.95 0.84
N SER A 130 27.31 23.21 1.23
CA SER A 130 28.21 22.59 0.26
C SER A 130 28.64 21.20 0.69
N VAL A 131 28.77 20.30 -0.29
CA VAL A 131 29.27 18.94 -0.14
C VAL A 131 30.48 18.77 -1.04
N SER A 132 31.56 18.19 -0.51
CA SER A 132 32.76 17.91 -1.29
C SER A 132 33.43 16.60 -0.89
N LEU A 133 34.19 16.02 -1.81
CA LEU A 133 34.97 14.80 -1.58
C LEU A 133 36.45 15.16 -1.39
N LYS A 134 37.06 14.62 -0.34
CA LYS A 134 38.48 14.83 0.00
C LYS A 134 39.23 13.50 -0.01
N TYR A 135 40.53 13.55 -0.33
CA TYR A 135 41.43 12.38 -0.29
C TYR A 135 41.03 11.23 -1.23
N GLY A 136 40.21 11.51 -2.24
CA GLY A 136 39.95 10.58 -3.33
C GLY A 136 41.01 10.63 -4.41
N THR A 137 41.23 9.51 -5.11
CA THR A 137 42.13 9.48 -6.27
C THR A 137 41.47 10.03 -7.54
N THR A 138 40.14 10.01 -7.59
CA THR A 138 39.32 10.54 -8.68
C THR A 138 38.29 11.53 -8.15
N THR A 139 37.64 12.28 -9.05
CA THR A 139 36.58 13.23 -8.68
C THR A 139 35.28 12.56 -8.21
N SER A 140 35.14 11.24 -8.42
CA SER A 140 33.95 10.46 -8.04
C SER A 140 34.13 9.69 -6.74
N GLU A 141 35.24 9.84 -6.04
CA GLU A 141 35.47 9.13 -4.78
C GLU A 141 36.14 10.00 -3.73
N GLY A 142 36.01 9.64 -2.46
CA GLY A 142 36.71 10.29 -1.35
C GLY A 142 35.92 10.25 -0.05
N ILE A 143 36.48 10.90 0.98
CA ILE A 143 35.84 11.15 2.27
C ILE A 143 34.89 12.33 2.14
N VAL A 144 33.68 12.18 2.68
CA VAL A 144 32.62 13.18 2.57
C VAL A 144 32.84 14.30 3.58
N GLU A 145 32.99 15.52 3.07
CA GLU A 145 33.08 16.77 3.83
C GLU A 145 31.86 17.65 3.53
N VAL A 146 31.22 18.17 4.58
CA VAL A 146 30.00 18.99 4.51
C VAL A 146 30.20 20.34 5.20
N LYS A 147 29.74 21.41 4.56
CA LYS A 147 29.55 22.74 5.16
C LYS A 147 28.05 22.96 5.36
N LEU A 148 27.62 23.11 6.60
CA LEU A 148 26.23 23.43 6.94
C LEU A 148 25.97 24.93 6.73
N VAL A 149 24.72 25.32 6.46
CA VAL A 149 24.34 26.72 6.16
C VAL A 149 24.68 27.68 7.30
N ASP A 150 24.49 27.24 8.55
CA ASP A 150 24.67 28.07 9.74
C ASP A 150 26.09 27.96 10.33
N GLN A 151 27.03 27.30 9.64
CA GLN A 151 28.38 27.06 10.14
C GLN A 151 29.45 27.31 9.08
N ASP A 152 30.47 28.09 9.44
CA ASP A 152 31.63 28.30 8.57
C ASP A 152 32.58 27.10 8.54
N LYS A 153 32.58 26.29 9.61
CA LYS A 153 33.45 25.13 9.75
C LYS A 153 32.93 23.95 8.92
N LYS A 154 33.80 23.42 8.06
CA LYS A 154 33.56 22.15 7.37
C LYS A 154 33.80 20.98 8.31
N MET A 155 32.95 19.97 8.24
CA MET A 155 33.03 18.77 9.07
C MET A 155 32.90 17.51 8.23
N PHE A 156 33.51 16.44 8.72
CA PHE A 156 33.41 15.12 8.11
C PHE A 156 32.22 14.34 8.62
N ILE A 157 31.78 13.34 7.84
CA ILE A 157 30.69 12.43 8.20
C ILE A 157 31.22 11.20 8.92
N CYS A 158 30.51 10.70 9.93
CA CYS A 158 30.88 9.50 10.67
C CYS A 158 30.46 8.21 9.91
N LYS A 159 31.36 7.22 9.87
CA LYS A 159 31.15 5.92 9.21
C LYS A 159 30.05 5.08 9.84
N LYS A 160 29.86 5.14 11.16
CA LYS A 160 28.93 4.26 11.91
C LYS A 160 27.45 4.43 11.50
N ALA A 161 27.07 5.62 11.04
CA ALA A 161 25.71 5.93 10.59
C ALA A 161 25.60 6.08 9.05
N TRP A 162 26.69 5.83 8.32
CA TRP A 162 26.74 6.02 6.88
C TRP A 162 26.30 4.76 6.14
N SER A 163 25.22 4.86 5.37
CA SER A 163 24.73 3.77 4.55
C SER A 163 24.65 4.16 3.07
N ILE A 164 24.28 3.19 2.22
CA ILE A 164 24.05 3.44 0.80
C ILE A 164 22.93 4.47 0.56
N VAL A 165 22.01 4.61 1.52
CA VAL A 165 20.87 5.53 1.47
C VAL A 165 21.36 6.98 1.47
N GLU A 166 22.14 7.38 2.47
CA GLU A 166 22.73 8.72 2.55
C GLU A 166 23.73 8.95 1.41
N ALA A 167 24.49 7.93 1.04
CA ALA A 167 25.47 8.01 -0.03
C ALA A 167 24.84 8.26 -1.41
N ASN A 168 23.67 7.68 -1.70
CA ASN A 168 22.92 7.96 -2.92
C ASN A 168 22.53 9.45 -3.00
N VAL A 169 22.04 10.03 -1.91
CA VAL A 169 21.69 11.46 -1.82
C VAL A 169 22.95 12.34 -1.96
N ALA A 170 24.05 11.96 -1.32
CA ALA A 170 25.32 12.68 -1.42
C ALA A 170 25.86 12.73 -2.85
N CYS A 171 25.87 11.59 -3.54
CA CYS A 171 26.30 11.52 -4.93
C CYS A 171 25.36 12.28 -5.86
N LEU A 172 24.06 12.29 -5.59
CA LEU A 172 23.08 13.09 -6.33
C LEU A 172 23.35 14.59 -6.18
N GLU A 173 23.71 15.05 -4.98
CA GLU A 173 24.12 16.44 -4.72
C GLU A 173 25.40 16.81 -5.48
N LEU A 174 26.36 15.89 -5.56
CA LEU A 174 27.61 16.04 -6.30
C LEU A 174 27.44 15.93 -7.84
N GLY A 175 26.22 15.71 -8.33
CA GLY A 175 25.89 15.66 -9.76
C GLY A 175 25.82 14.26 -10.39
N PHE A 176 26.07 13.21 -9.63
CA PHE A 176 25.99 11.82 -10.09
C PHE A 176 24.56 11.28 -9.97
N GLN A 177 23.80 11.37 -11.07
CA GLN A 177 22.37 11.02 -11.11
C GLN A 177 22.06 9.54 -10.77
N GLN A 178 23.03 8.64 -10.88
CA GLN A 178 22.86 7.21 -10.59
C GLN A 178 23.14 6.86 -9.12
N GLY A 179 23.50 7.86 -8.30
CA GLY A 179 23.81 7.69 -6.89
C GLY A 179 25.17 7.05 -6.62
N ALA A 180 25.29 6.41 -5.46
CA ALA A 180 26.51 5.77 -5.00
C ALA A 180 26.65 4.34 -5.55
N PHE A 181 27.91 3.94 -5.75
CA PHE A 181 28.31 2.56 -6.06
C PHE A 181 28.77 1.83 -4.80
N GLU A 182 29.58 2.48 -3.96
CA GLU A 182 30.18 1.86 -2.77
C GLU A 182 30.33 2.87 -1.61
N VAL A 183 30.20 2.38 -0.37
CA VAL A 183 30.30 3.17 0.87
C VAL A 183 31.34 2.64 1.86
N GLN A 184 31.98 1.50 1.57
CA GLN A 184 32.90 0.82 2.48
C GLN A 184 34.38 1.03 2.15
N LYS A 185 34.69 1.81 1.11
CA LYS A 185 36.08 2.09 0.70
C LYS A 185 36.74 3.05 1.71
N SER A 186 37.84 2.61 2.30
CA SER A 186 38.73 3.46 3.10
C SER A 186 39.68 4.22 2.18
N PHE A 187 39.90 5.50 2.47
CA PHE A 187 40.84 6.35 1.76
C PHE A 187 42.05 6.64 2.66
N GLU A 188 43.24 6.68 2.07
CA GLU A 188 44.45 7.04 2.81
C GLU A 188 44.40 8.54 3.16
N VAL A 189 44.40 8.84 4.45
CA VAL A 189 44.44 10.20 4.98
C VAL A 189 45.88 10.48 5.43
N PRO A 190 46.50 11.61 5.02
CA PRO A 190 47.85 11.96 5.45
C PRO A 190 47.99 11.98 6.98
N GLU A 191 49.09 11.43 7.52
CA GLU A 191 49.35 11.36 8.98
C GLU A 191 49.43 12.74 9.65
N ASP A 192 49.78 13.79 8.88
CA ASP A 192 49.92 15.17 9.37
C ASP A 192 48.57 15.91 9.55
N LEU A 193 47.46 15.31 9.12
CA LEU A 193 46.13 15.86 9.38
C LEU A 193 45.80 15.72 10.86
N HIS A 194 46.25 16.71 11.63
CA HIS A 194 45.67 17.07 12.92
C HIS A 194 44.23 17.53 12.68
N VAL A 195 43.32 16.59 12.38
CA VAL A 195 41.89 16.86 12.53
C VAL A 195 41.65 16.95 14.04
N ASN A 196 41.96 18.10 14.62
CA ASN A 196 41.78 18.44 16.04
C ASN A 196 40.34 18.22 16.54
N SER A 197 39.40 17.88 15.66
CA SER A 197 38.06 17.43 15.99
C SER A 197 38.02 15.90 15.98
N THR A 198 37.90 15.30 17.15
CA THR A 198 37.16 14.04 17.34
C THR A 198 35.68 14.20 16.96
N GLU A 199 35.28 15.25 16.25
CA GLU A 199 33.90 15.61 15.96
C GLU A 199 33.59 15.27 14.50
N CYS A 200 32.50 14.55 14.30
CA CYS A 200 31.96 14.28 12.98
C CYS A 200 30.43 14.33 13.04
N LEU A 201 29.81 14.32 11.87
CA LEU A 201 28.37 14.39 11.72
C LEU A 201 27.77 13.01 11.47
N HIS A 202 26.79 12.63 12.28
CA HIS A 202 25.85 11.56 11.94
C HIS A 202 24.79 12.15 11.00
N VAL A 203 24.61 11.52 9.85
CA VAL A 203 23.60 11.90 8.85
C VAL A 203 22.56 10.80 8.79
N HIS A 204 21.29 11.17 8.78
CA HIS A 204 20.20 10.24 8.53
C HIS A 204 19.29 10.80 7.45
N CYS A 205 19.15 10.02 6.38
CA CYS A 205 18.25 10.29 5.27
C CYS A 205 17.22 9.16 5.12
N ARG A 206 16.14 9.42 4.39
CA ARG A 206 15.16 8.42 3.92
C ARG A 206 15.64 7.74 2.64
N GLY A 207 16.36 8.45 1.77
CA GLY A 207 16.93 7.96 0.51
C GLY A 207 16.23 8.44 -0.76
N LEU A 208 15.30 9.40 -0.65
CA LEU A 208 14.61 10.01 -1.80
C LEU A 208 14.78 11.54 -1.82
N GLU A 209 15.57 12.07 -0.90
CA GLU A 209 15.98 13.46 -0.85
C GLU A 209 16.84 13.81 -2.07
N THR A 210 16.77 15.07 -2.46
CA THR A 210 17.47 15.63 -3.64
C THR A 210 18.75 16.36 -3.28
N SER A 211 18.90 16.75 -2.01
CA SER A 211 20.11 17.27 -1.40
C SER A 211 20.26 16.74 0.03
N LEU A 212 21.51 16.60 0.50
CA LEU A 212 21.80 16.27 1.89
C LEU A 212 21.29 17.34 2.87
N ALA A 213 21.03 18.57 2.41
CA ALA A 213 20.46 19.63 3.25
C ALA A 213 19.08 19.27 3.84
N GLU A 214 18.35 18.33 3.23
CA GLU A 214 17.06 17.83 3.70
C GLU A 214 17.20 16.82 4.85
N CYS A 215 18.37 16.22 5.00
CA CYS A 215 18.63 15.16 5.99
C CYS A 215 18.93 15.74 7.38
N THR A 216 18.78 14.91 8.41
CA THR A 216 19.10 15.31 9.78
C THR A 216 20.59 15.15 10.06
N PHE A 217 21.21 16.20 10.58
CA PHE A 217 22.59 16.19 11.05
C PHE A 217 22.66 16.23 12.57
N ILE A 218 23.39 15.27 13.15
CA ILE A 218 23.62 15.18 14.59
C ILE A 218 25.12 15.22 14.85
N LYS A 219 25.57 16.12 15.72
CA LYS A 219 26.98 16.20 16.08
C LYS A 219 27.34 15.04 17.02
N LYS A 220 28.39 14.29 16.69
CA LYS A 220 28.91 13.20 17.52
C LYS A 220 30.42 13.24 17.63
N ARG A 221 30.94 12.54 18.64
CA ARG A 221 32.37 12.34 18.83
C ARG A 221 32.80 10.94 18.38
N THR A 222 33.87 10.84 17.60
CA THR A 222 34.55 9.59 17.24
C THR A 222 35.84 9.41 18.01
N LYS A 223 36.28 8.16 18.12
CA LYS A 223 37.51 7.82 18.81
C LYS A 223 38.72 7.95 17.88
N ASN A 224 38.57 7.63 16.58
CA ASN A 224 39.66 7.57 15.59
C ASN A 224 39.26 8.16 14.22
N TYR A 225 40.27 8.57 13.42
CA TYR A 225 40.09 9.06 12.04
C TYR A 225 39.66 7.98 11.03
N GLN A 226 39.87 6.71 11.35
CA GLN A 226 39.40 5.59 10.53
C GLN A 226 37.85 5.43 10.54
N ASP A 227 37.17 6.20 11.39
CA ASP A 227 35.71 6.22 11.52
C ASP A 227 35.05 7.29 10.62
N LEU A 228 35.75 7.84 9.62
CA LEU A 228 35.18 8.77 8.65
C LEU A 228 34.53 8.04 7.47
N ALA A 229 33.44 8.61 6.96
CA ALA A 229 32.65 8.03 5.89
C ALA A 229 33.26 8.34 4.51
N GLY A 230 33.53 7.27 3.75
CA GLY A 230 33.92 7.32 2.35
C GLY A 230 32.73 7.05 1.42
N VAL A 231 32.82 7.55 0.19
CA VAL A 231 31.88 7.23 -0.88
C VAL A 231 32.60 7.08 -2.21
N VAL A 232 32.09 6.18 -3.04
CA VAL A 232 32.41 6.07 -4.47
C VAL A 232 31.11 6.26 -5.23
N CYS A 233 31.00 7.36 -5.98
CA CYS A 233 29.86 7.63 -6.83
C CYS A 233 29.91 6.80 -8.11
N TYR A 234 28.75 6.40 -8.60
CA TYR A 234 28.65 5.53 -9.77
C TYR A 234 29.05 6.27 -11.05
N THR A 235 29.89 5.65 -11.88
CA THR A 235 30.26 6.16 -13.21
C THR A 235 30.18 5.03 -14.25
N GLN A 236 29.99 5.35 -15.53
CA GLN A 236 29.81 4.31 -16.58
C GLN A 236 31.02 3.36 -16.74
N ASN A 237 32.19 3.72 -16.22
CA ASN A 237 33.38 2.88 -16.26
C ASN A 237 33.45 1.86 -15.10
N THR A 238 32.52 1.89 -14.13
CA THR A 238 32.50 0.95 -13.00
C THR A 238 31.85 -0.41 -13.33
N VAL A 239 31.55 -0.67 -14.61
CA VAL A 239 30.91 -1.94 -15.03
C VAL A 239 31.93 -3.08 -14.99
N SER A 240 31.84 -3.92 -13.97
CA SER A 240 32.28 -5.31 -14.09
C SER A 240 31.08 -6.15 -14.56
N SER A 241 31.24 -6.80 -15.71
CA SER A 241 30.34 -7.88 -16.18
C SER A 241 30.41 -9.06 -15.23
N ALA A 242 29.79 -8.95 -14.06
CA ALA A 242 29.55 -10.07 -13.18
C ALA A 242 28.24 -10.74 -13.61
N ASN A 243 28.27 -12.08 -13.75
CA ASN A 243 27.11 -12.93 -14.06
C ASN A 243 25.96 -12.86 -13.02
N ASP A 244 26.12 -12.09 -11.92
CA ASP A 244 25.20 -11.98 -10.79
C ASP A 244 24.87 -10.51 -10.46
N SER A 245 24.64 -9.70 -11.51
CA SER A 245 24.30 -8.27 -11.39
C SER A 245 22.84 -7.99 -11.75
N PHE A 246 22.22 -7.06 -11.02
CA PHE A 246 20.89 -6.53 -11.26
C PHE A 246 21.00 -5.10 -11.78
N ARG A 247 20.24 -4.78 -12.83
CA ARG A 247 20.20 -3.44 -13.43
C ARG A 247 19.00 -2.66 -12.91
N CYS A 248 19.25 -1.59 -12.17
CA CYS A 248 18.26 -0.60 -11.73
C CYS A 248 17.62 0.13 -12.92
N VAL A 249 16.46 0.77 -12.72
CA VAL A 249 15.79 1.54 -13.77
C VAL A 249 16.61 2.75 -14.23
N ASN A 250 17.29 3.44 -13.29
CA ASN A 250 18.28 4.49 -13.61
C ASN A 250 19.58 3.99 -14.30
N GLY A 251 19.69 2.70 -14.58
CA GLY A 251 20.82 2.10 -15.29
C GLY A 251 22.02 1.72 -14.43
N LYS A 252 21.98 1.94 -13.11
CA LYS A 252 23.00 1.45 -12.17
C LYS A 252 22.98 -0.08 -12.10
N TYR A 253 24.16 -0.70 -12.00
CA TYR A 253 24.29 -2.12 -11.72
C TYR A 253 24.63 -2.33 -10.25
N ILE A 254 23.86 -3.18 -9.58
CA ILE A 254 24.11 -3.61 -8.20
C ILE A 254 24.23 -5.13 -8.13
N PRO A 255 24.93 -5.71 -7.13
CA PRO A 255 24.96 -7.15 -6.95
C PRO A 255 23.55 -7.72 -6.77
N GLN A 256 23.23 -8.88 -7.37
CA GLN A 256 21.89 -9.46 -7.27
C GLN A 256 21.49 -9.72 -5.81
N LYS A 257 22.43 -10.01 -4.91
CA LYS A 257 22.20 -10.14 -3.44
C LYS A 257 21.67 -8.89 -2.75
N LYS A 258 21.79 -7.71 -3.39
CA LYS A 258 21.30 -6.43 -2.86
C LYS A 258 19.83 -6.18 -3.16
N THR A 259 19.20 -6.92 -4.07
CA THR A 259 17.77 -6.74 -4.33
C THR A 259 16.89 -7.26 -3.20
N CYS A 260 15.70 -6.70 -3.06
CA CYS A 260 14.67 -7.11 -2.09
C CYS A 260 15.20 -7.21 -0.66
N ASN A 261 16.09 -6.33 -0.23
CA ASN A 261 16.71 -6.38 1.10
C ASN A 261 16.13 -5.34 2.09
N GLY A 262 15.15 -4.54 1.65
CA GLY A 262 14.54 -3.42 2.37
C GLY A 262 15.36 -2.13 2.36
N VAL A 263 16.38 -2.02 1.50
CA VAL A 263 17.28 -0.87 1.37
C VAL A 263 17.25 -0.40 -0.08
N ASN A 264 17.12 0.91 -0.28
CA ASN A 264 17.16 1.51 -1.62
C ASN A 264 18.63 1.60 -2.09
N ASP A 265 19.22 0.48 -2.54
CA ASP A 265 20.57 0.46 -3.10
C ASP A 265 20.57 1.18 -4.47
N CYS A 266 19.50 1.09 -5.27
CA CYS A 266 19.39 1.76 -6.58
C CYS A 266 19.33 3.29 -6.53
N GLY A 267 18.76 3.87 -5.47
CA GLY A 267 18.47 5.30 -5.33
C GLY A 267 17.07 5.70 -5.81
N ASP A 268 16.45 4.91 -6.68
CA ASP A 268 15.10 5.14 -7.23
C ASP A 268 14.07 4.07 -6.79
N GLN A 269 14.43 3.20 -5.85
CA GLN A 269 13.68 2.04 -5.31
C GLN A 269 13.47 0.86 -6.28
N SER A 270 14.09 0.84 -7.46
CA SER A 270 13.87 -0.23 -8.46
C SER A 270 14.11 -1.65 -7.95
N ASP A 271 15.02 -1.80 -7.00
CA ASP A 271 15.47 -3.06 -6.40
C ASP A 271 14.52 -3.63 -5.34
N GLU A 272 13.53 -2.85 -4.90
CA GLU A 272 12.66 -3.17 -3.76
C GLU A 272 11.16 -3.27 -4.12
N LEU A 273 10.77 -2.98 -5.37
CA LEU A 273 9.36 -2.85 -5.79
C LEU A 273 8.75 -4.07 -6.50
N CYS A 274 9.55 -5.10 -6.79
CA CYS A 274 9.14 -6.29 -7.53
C CYS A 274 9.58 -7.58 -6.83
N CYS A 275 9.21 -7.72 -5.56
CA CYS A 275 9.67 -8.79 -4.68
C CYS A 275 8.55 -9.77 -4.33
N LYS A 276 8.81 -11.07 -4.50
CA LYS A 276 7.98 -12.18 -3.98
C LYS A 276 8.31 -12.52 -2.53
N GLY A 277 9.49 -12.12 -2.07
CA GLY A 277 10.00 -12.30 -0.72
C GLY A 277 11.15 -11.34 -0.46
N CYS A 278 11.40 -11.03 0.81
CA CYS A 278 12.48 -10.13 1.19
C CYS A 278 13.66 -10.88 1.85
N ARG A 279 14.87 -10.32 1.69
CA ARG A 279 16.12 -10.81 2.25
C ARG A 279 16.39 -10.19 3.62
N GLY A 280 16.96 -10.99 4.51
CA GLY A 280 17.35 -10.53 5.84
C GLY A 280 16.14 -10.34 6.75
N LYS A 281 16.10 -9.22 7.47
CA LYS A 281 15.03 -8.88 8.43
C LYS A 281 14.03 -7.86 7.88
N SER A 282 14.04 -7.58 6.57
CA SER A 282 13.11 -6.64 5.94
C SER A 282 11.67 -7.19 5.92
N PHE A 283 10.71 -6.28 5.78
CA PHE A 283 9.28 -6.61 5.79
C PHE A 283 8.74 -6.61 4.36
N LEU A 284 7.96 -7.65 4.02
CA LEU A 284 7.31 -7.81 2.72
C LEU A 284 5.86 -7.31 2.80
N CYS A 285 5.54 -6.28 2.02
CA CYS A 285 4.17 -5.89 1.73
C CYS A 285 3.51 -6.90 0.77
N LYS A 286 2.21 -7.12 0.92
CA LYS A 286 1.36 -7.89 -0.01
C LYS A 286 1.44 -7.35 -1.44
N SER A 287 1.68 -6.06 -1.61
CA SER A 287 1.90 -5.43 -2.93
C SER A 287 3.21 -5.88 -3.62
N GLY A 288 4.03 -6.72 -2.99
CA GLY A 288 5.31 -7.19 -3.51
C GLY A 288 6.43 -6.15 -3.36
N VAL A 289 6.38 -5.38 -2.29
CA VAL A 289 7.37 -4.33 -1.95
C VAL A 289 8.11 -4.72 -0.68
N CYS A 290 9.43 -4.54 -0.65
CA CYS A 290 10.24 -4.76 0.54
C CYS A 290 10.57 -3.43 1.21
N ILE A 291 10.28 -3.32 2.51
CA ILE A 291 10.58 -2.12 3.31
C ILE A 291 11.49 -2.49 4.48
N PRO A 292 12.31 -1.54 4.98
CA PRO A 292 13.16 -1.80 6.14
C PRO A 292 12.31 -2.04 7.41
N ASN A 293 12.74 -2.95 8.28
CA ASN A 293 11.95 -3.35 9.46
C ASN A 293 11.60 -2.20 10.42
N LYS A 294 12.44 -1.15 10.46
CA LYS A 294 12.20 0.07 11.24
C LYS A 294 10.98 0.87 10.78
N TYR A 295 10.41 0.52 9.63
CA TYR A 295 9.22 1.17 9.08
C TYR A 295 7.92 0.49 9.49
N LYS A 296 8.00 -0.70 10.11
CA LYS A 296 6.84 -1.29 10.73
C LYS A 296 6.47 -0.53 12.01
N CYS A 297 5.19 -0.24 12.21
CA CYS A 297 4.66 0.45 13.38
C CYS A 297 5.28 1.83 13.62
N ASN A 298 5.64 2.57 12.57
CA ASN A 298 6.31 3.88 12.67
C ASN A 298 5.33 5.08 12.57
N GLY A 299 4.03 4.82 12.45
CA GLY A 299 2.96 5.80 12.28
C GLY A 299 2.76 6.32 10.84
N GLU A 300 3.52 5.83 9.87
CA GLU A 300 3.39 6.14 8.43
C GLU A 300 3.02 4.87 7.66
N LEU A 301 2.01 4.95 6.80
CA LEU A 301 1.72 3.87 5.85
C LEU A 301 2.76 3.86 4.73
N ASP A 302 3.65 2.89 4.76
CA ASP A 302 4.67 2.64 3.74
C ASP A 302 4.21 1.58 2.72
N CYS A 303 3.50 0.55 3.17
CA CYS A 303 2.82 -0.40 2.28
C CYS A 303 1.49 0.20 1.77
N ILE A 304 1.21 0.14 0.46
CA ILE A 304 -0.09 0.58 -0.10
C ILE A 304 -1.29 -0.21 0.44
N THR A 305 -1.03 -1.40 0.97
CA THR A 305 -1.98 -2.32 1.61
C THR A 305 -2.11 -2.09 3.12
N GLY A 306 -1.22 -1.30 3.74
CA GLY A 306 -1.32 -0.78 5.11
C GLY A 306 -1.08 -1.76 6.27
N GLU A 307 -0.57 -2.96 5.99
CA GLU A 307 -0.32 -4.01 6.98
C GLU A 307 0.91 -3.79 7.87
N ASP A 308 1.78 -2.84 7.49
CA ASP A 308 2.94 -2.41 8.26
C ASP A 308 2.57 -1.68 9.55
N GLU A 309 1.39 -1.06 9.60
CA GLU A 309 0.92 -0.24 10.73
C GLU A 309 -0.16 -0.92 11.59
N ILE A 310 -0.28 -2.26 11.52
CA ILE A 310 -1.34 -3.01 12.19
C ILE A 310 -0.81 -4.03 13.18
N GLY A 311 -1.57 -4.22 14.26
CA GLY A 311 -1.18 -5.13 15.34
C GLY A 311 -0.03 -4.60 16.21
N CYS A 312 0.26 -3.31 16.13
CA CYS A 312 1.26 -2.61 16.92
C CYS A 312 0.80 -2.53 18.38
N LYS A 313 1.22 -3.49 19.21
CA LYS A 313 0.99 -3.45 20.67
C LYS A 313 2.04 -2.54 21.30
N GLY A 314 1.65 -1.35 21.74
CA GLY A 314 2.43 -0.55 22.68
C GLY A 314 3.82 -0.07 22.22
N GLU A 315 4.12 -0.06 20.93
CA GLU A 315 5.27 0.69 20.36
C GLU A 315 4.80 2.07 19.85
N ARG A 316 3.82 2.67 20.54
CA ARG A 316 3.54 4.09 20.43
C ARG A 316 4.29 4.79 21.55
N ASP A 317 5.07 5.78 21.18
CA ASP A 317 5.92 6.67 21.98
C ASP A 317 7.42 6.32 22.02
N ILE A 318 8.10 6.62 20.91
CA ILE A 318 9.33 7.43 20.99
C ILE A 318 9.10 8.66 20.12
N ASP A 319 8.16 9.50 20.52
CA ASP A 319 8.19 10.91 20.17
C ASP A 319 9.17 11.57 21.16
N LEU A 320 10.13 12.32 20.64
CA LEU A 320 11.23 12.92 21.42
C LEU A 320 10.79 14.17 22.20
N THR A 321 9.57 14.20 22.72
CA THR A 321 9.04 15.33 23.49
C THR A 321 8.36 14.86 24.76
N HIS A 322 8.95 15.26 25.90
CA HIS A 322 8.54 15.06 27.30
C HIS A 322 9.04 13.79 28.00
N VAL A 323 10.26 13.90 28.57
CA VAL A 323 10.67 13.11 29.73
C VAL A 323 10.11 13.79 30.99
N SER A 324 9.17 13.13 31.65
CA SER A 324 8.79 13.46 33.03
C SER A 324 8.61 12.17 33.85
N GLY A 325 9.51 12.00 34.80
CA GLY A 325 9.24 11.51 36.17
C GLY A 325 8.81 10.06 36.39
N ASP A 326 9.65 9.36 37.16
CA ASP A 326 9.31 8.38 38.21
C ASP A 326 8.92 6.95 37.77
N ASP A 327 9.38 5.85 38.37
CA ASP A 327 10.42 5.54 39.36
C ASP A 327 10.44 3.99 39.39
N ASP A 328 11.58 3.32 39.23
CA ASP A 328 11.80 2.04 39.92
C ASP A 328 13.29 1.74 40.08
N HIS A 329 13.66 1.42 41.31
CA HIS A 329 15.00 1.43 41.88
C HIS A 329 15.85 0.22 41.45
N ARG A 330 17.03 0.48 40.85
CA ARG A 330 18.25 -0.36 41.05
C ARG A 330 19.52 0.50 40.95
N PRO A 331 20.44 0.45 41.94
CA PRO A 331 21.66 1.25 41.93
C PRO A 331 22.80 0.51 41.20
N GLY A 332 23.52 1.22 40.34
CA GLY A 332 24.87 0.82 39.92
C GLY A 332 25.12 0.74 38.41
N HIS A 333 25.07 1.88 37.71
CA HIS A 333 26.08 2.30 36.74
C HIS A 333 25.72 3.71 36.25
N SER A 334 26.66 4.65 36.36
CA SER A 334 26.51 6.03 35.92
C SER A 334 26.35 6.11 34.40
N GLU A 335 25.11 6.15 33.90
CA GLU A 335 24.82 6.54 32.53
C GLU A 335 24.88 8.06 32.40
N ILE A 336 25.93 8.53 31.73
CA ILE A 336 26.03 9.89 31.22
C ILE A 336 24.95 10.03 30.14
N LYS A 337 23.89 10.81 30.42
CA LYS A 337 22.97 11.30 29.39
C LYS A 337 23.74 12.24 28.47
N GLU A 338 24.21 11.73 27.32
CA GLU A 338 24.70 12.59 26.23
C GLU A 338 23.51 13.36 25.64
N GLU A 339 23.36 14.64 25.99
CA GLU A 339 22.56 15.59 25.20
C GLU A 339 23.06 15.55 23.75
N THR A 340 22.20 15.10 22.85
CA THR A 340 22.57 14.96 21.43
C THR A 340 22.23 16.26 20.73
N GLU A 341 23.24 17.02 20.32
CA GLU A 341 23.08 18.31 19.64
C GLU A 341 22.58 18.09 18.19
N LEU A 342 21.29 18.33 17.96
CA LEU A 342 20.68 18.31 16.63
C LEU A 342 20.96 19.63 15.91
N LEU A 343 21.59 19.57 14.73
CA LEU A 343 22.07 20.75 14.01
C LEU A 343 21.11 21.24 12.92
N THR A 344 20.23 20.37 12.41
CA THR A 344 19.27 20.70 11.36
C THR A 344 17.87 20.20 11.70
N ALA A 345 16.85 20.90 11.18
CA ALA A 345 15.47 20.45 11.31
C ALA A 345 15.24 19.14 10.52
N ASN A 346 14.41 18.26 11.07
CA ASN A 346 14.07 17.00 10.42
C ASN A 346 12.97 17.19 9.36
N MET A 347 13.37 17.34 8.10
CA MET A 347 12.44 17.55 6.99
C MET A 347 11.65 16.27 6.61
N ASP A 348 12.13 15.07 6.96
CA ASP A 348 11.35 13.84 6.85
C ASP A 348 10.16 13.84 7.83
N ALA A 349 10.34 14.35 9.05
CA ALA A 349 9.25 14.53 10.00
C ALA A 349 8.20 15.53 9.50
N GLU A 350 8.63 16.67 8.93
CA GLU A 350 7.68 17.63 8.31
C GLU A 350 6.96 17.02 7.11
N ARG A 351 7.64 16.20 6.29
CA ARG A 351 7.00 15.45 5.19
C ARG A 351 5.92 14.51 5.72
N LYS A 352 6.18 13.74 6.79
CA LYS A 352 5.17 12.88 7.45
C LYS A 352 3.99 13.70 7.96
N ARG A 353 4.25 14.85 8.57
CA ARG A 353 3.21 15.79 9.02
C ARG A 353 2.37 16.32 7.86
N ILE A 354 2.96 16.65 6.72
CA ILE A 354 2.19 17.09 5.54
C ILE A 354 1.28 15.96 5.02
N LYS A 355 1.73 14.69 5.05
CA LYS A 355 0.88 13.54 4.68
C LYS A 355 -0.37 13.45 5.56
N SER A 356 -0.27 13.72 6.86
CA SER A 356 -1.41 13.64 7.78
C SER A 356 -2.44 14.78 7.58
N LEU A 357 -2.02 15.90 6.98
CA LEU A 357 -2.88 17.04 6.63
C LEU A 357 -3.65 16.84 5.32
N LEU A 358 -3.36 15.80 4.53
CA LEU A 358 -4.08 15.53 3.30
C LEU A 358 -5.54 15.13 3.60
N PRO A 359 -6.51 15.62 2.82
CA PRO A 359 -7.93 15.36 3.08
C PRO A 359 -8.22 13.86 2.96
N LYS A 360 -8.72 13.26 4.04
CA LYS A 360 -9.18 11.87 4.03
C LYS A 360 -10.61 11.81 3.50
N LEU A 361 -10.82 11.15 2.36
CA LEU A 361 -12.15 10.83 1.85
C LEU A 361 -12.84 9.83 2.79
N SER A 362 -14.09 10.10 3.15
CA SER A 362 -14.95 9.14 3.85
C SER A 362 -15.62 8.21 2.84
N CYS A 363 -14.96 7.11 2.47
CA CYS A 363 -15.51 6.04 1.66
C CYS A 363 -15.26 4.68 2.32
N GLY A 364 -16.06 3.68 1.99
CA GLY A 364 -15.84 2.28 2.35
C GLY A 364 -15.99 1.94 3.85
N VAL A 365 -16.34 2.90 4.70
CA VAL A 365 -16.49 2.71 6.16
C VAL A 365 -17.93 2.37 6.50
N LYS A 366 -18.19 1.15 6.98
CA LYS A 366 -19.52 0.79 7.51
C LYS A 366 -19.75 1.52 8.85
N PRO A 367 -20.91 2.15 9.08
CA PRO A 367 -21.27 2.59 10.42
C PRO A 367 -21.35 1.35 11.34
N ILE A 368 -20.63 1.39 12.46
CA ILE A 368 -20.52 0.26 13.39
C ILE A 368 -21.92 -0.03 13.99
N GLN A 369 -22.55 -1.11 13.54
CA GLN A 369 -23.68 -1.76 14.22
C GLN A 369 -23.14 -3.05 14.85
N PRO A 370 -23.06 -3.16 16.20
CA PRO A 370 -22.48 -4.30 16.87
C PRO A 370 -23.47 -5.47 16.90
N THR A 371 -23.61 -6.20 15.80
CA THR A 371 -24.33 -7.48 15.82
C THR A 371 -23.33 -8.63 15.68
N ARG A 372 -23.06 -9.32 16.80
CA ARG A 372 -22.35 -10.60 16.80
C ARG A 372 -23.20 -11.64 16.04
N ARG A 373 -22.84 -11.95 14.79
CA ARG A 373 -23.48 -13.01 14.01
C ARG A 373 -22.66 -14.31 14.08
N LYS A 374 -23.35 -15.46 14.24
CA LYS A 374 -22.76 -16.81 14.15
C LYS A 374 -22.53 -17.20 12.68
N ARG A 375 -21.42 -17.88 12.38
CA ARG A 375 -21.06 -18.36 11.03
C ARG A 375 -22.03 -19.46 10.57
N VAL A 376 -22.67 -19.28 9.41
CA VAL A 376 -23.50 -20.29 8.71
C VAL A 376 -23.19 -20.21 7.20
N VAL A 377 -23.30 -21.35 6.50
CA VAL A 377 -22.79 -21.64 5.14
C VAL A 377 -23.92 -21.59 4.09
N GLY A 378 -23.63 -21.09 2.87
CA GLY A 378 -24.60 -20.83 1.79
C GLY A 378 -24.88 -19.33 1.58
N GLY A 379 -25.36 -18.92 0.39
CA GLY A 379 -25.72 -17.53 0.10
C GLY A 379 -26.69 -16.97 1.15
N LYS A 380 -26.42 -15.77 1.67
CA LYS A 380 -27.16 -15.20 2.79
C LYS A 380 -28.07 -14.07 2.33
N PRO A 381 -29.31 -14.00 2.82
CA PRO A 381 -30.11 -12.80 2.63
C PRO A 381 -29.40 -11.62 3.31
N ALA A 382 -29.30 -10.51 2.61
CA ALA A 382 -28.75 -9.27 3.16
C ALA A 382 -29.79 -8.57 4.05
N GLU A 383 -29.33 -7.97 5.15
CA GLU A 383 -30.15 -7.09 5.99
C GLU A 383 -29.95 -5.62 5.59
N VAL A 384 -30.88 -4.76 6.01
CA VAL A 384 -30.80 -3.31 5.77
C VAL A 384 -29.50 -2.77 6.36
N GLY A 385 -28.73 -2.07 5.53
CA GLY A 385 -27.44 -1.49 5.94
C GLY A 385 -26.23 -2.43 5.83
N ASP A 386 -26.41 -3.71 5.50
CA ASP A 386 -25.26 -4.63 5.29
C ASP A 386 -24.39 -4.18 4.10
N PHE A 387 -25.02 -3.65 3.05
CA PHE A 387 -24.39 -3.19 1.79
C PHE A 387 -24.92 -1.80 1.37
N PRO A 388 -24.55 -0.72 2.06
CA PRO A 388 -25.12 0.61 1.83
C PRO A 388 -24.70 1.24 0.49
N TRP A 389 -23.73 0.65 -0.20
CA TRP A 389 -23.28 1.03 -1.54
C TRP A 389 -23.98 0.25 -2.67
N GLN A 390 -24.73 -0.81 -2.37
CA GLN A 390 -25.41 -1.62 -3.39
C GLN A 390 -26.55 -0.83 -4.04
N MET A 391 -26.57 -0.80 -5.36
CA MET A 391 -27.58 -0.11 -6.16
C MET A 391 -28.26 -1.09 -7.13
N ALA A 392 -29.57 -0.96 -7.32
CA ALA A 392 -30.30 -1.71 -8.35
C ALA A 392 -30.60 -0.79 -9.55
N ILE A 393 -30.24 -1.25 -10.75
CA ILE A 393 -30.50 -0.55 -12.00
C ILE A 393 -31.69 -1.21 -12.68
N LYS A 394 -32.80 -0.48 -12.72
CA LYS A 394 -34.05 -0.93 -13.33
C LYS A 394 -34.20 -0.33 -14.73
N ASP A 395 -34.58 -1.16 -15.69
CA ASP A 395 -34.97 -0.75 -17.04
C ASP A 395 -36.44 -1.11 -17.25
N ASN A 396 -37.28 -0.10 -17.46
CA ASN A 396 -38.74 -0.23 -17.50
C ASN A 396 -39.29 -0.96 -16.24
N GLU A 397 -39.91 -2.14 -16.41
CA GLU A 397 -40.52 -2.91 -15.31
C GLU A 397 -39.59 -3.96 -14.70
N LYS A 398 -38.40 -4.20 -15.27
CA LYS A 398 -37.51 -5.28 -14.85
C LYS A 398 -36.20 -4.74 -14.30
N ILE A 399 -35.73 -5.32 -13.20
CA ILE A 399 -34.36 -5.12 -12.74
C ILE A 399 -33.43 -5.71 -13.78
N ASN A 400 -32.58 -4.86 -14.35
CA ASN A 400 -31.68 -5.25 -15.41
C ASN A 400 -30.34 -5.73 -14.84
N CYS A 401 -29.73 -4.90 -13.98
CA CYS A 401 -28.39 -5.13 -13.44
C CYS A 401 -28.20 -4.54 -12.05
N GLY A 402 -27.14 -4.97 -11.38
CA GLY A 402 -26.61 -4.30 -10.19
C GLY A 402 -25.74 -3.09 -10.54
N GLY A 403 -25.42 -2.31 -9.53
CA GLY A 403 -24.45 -1.23 -9.57
C GLY A 403 -23.92 -0.92 -8.18
N ILE A 404 -22.93 -0.05 -8.11
CA ILE A 404 -22.30 0.35 -6.84
C ILE A 404 -22.07 1.84 -6.77
N TYR A 405 -22.45 2.44 -5.65
CA TYR A 405 -22.26 3.85 -5.39
C TYR A 405 -20.82 4.16 -5.00
N ILE A 406 -20.19 5.09 -5.70
CA ILE A 406 -18.75 5.43 -5.55
C ILE A 406 -18.51 6.87 -5.05
N GLY A 407 -19.57 7.66 -4.85
CA GLY A 407 -19.50 9.02 -4.29
C GLY A 407 -20.15 10.08 -5.16
N GLY A 408 -20.59 11.18 -4.53
CA GLY A 408 -21.27 12.28 -5.22
C GLY A 408 -22.55 11.83 -5.93
N CYS A 409 -22.66 12.11 -7.24
CA CYS A 409 -23.76 11.63 -8.08
C CYS A 409 -23.47 10.32 -8.82
N TRP A 410 -22.38 9.61 -8.50
CA TRP A 410 -21.83 8.61 -9.41
C TRP A 410 -22.04 7.17 -8.95
N ILE A 411 -22.43 6.34 -9.90
CA ILE A 411 -22.61 4.90 -9.75
C ILE A 411 -21.76 4.21 -10.81
N LEU A 412 -21.07 3.15 -10.40
CA LEU A 412 -20.30 2.27 -11.27
C LEU A 412 -21.12 1.01 -11.59
N THR A 413 -21.07 0.55 -12.83
CA THR A 413 -21.70 -0.69 -13.30
C THR A 413 -20.95 -1.26 -14.51
N ALA A 414 -21.43 -2.37 -15.07
CA ALA A 414 -20.90 -2.96 -16.30
C ALA A 414 -21.48 -2.27 -17.55
N ALA A 415 -20.71 -2.23 -18.65
CA ALA A 415 -21.14 -1.61 -19.90
C ALA A 415 -22.23 -2.42 -20.59
N HIS A 416 -22.14 -3.75 -20.60
CA HIS A 416 -23.11 -4.61 -21.26
C HIS A 416 -24.54 -4.44 -20.69
N CYS A 417 -24.64 -4.06 -19.41
CA CYS A 417 -25.89 -3.75 -18.72
C CYS A 417 -26.61 -2.51 -19.26
N VAL A 418 -25.86 -1.53 -19.74
CA VAL A 418 -26.39 -0.21 -20.13
C VAL A 418 -26.24 0.09 -21.62
N SER A 419 -25.65 -0.83 -22.37
CA SER A 419 -25.39 -0.67 -23.81
C SER A 419 -26.64 -0.72 -24.70
N VAL A 420 -27.73 -1.34 -24.22
CA VAL A 420 -28.92 -1.63 -25.05
C VAL A 420 -30.03 -0.58 -24.91
N SER A 421 -30.16 0.09 -23.76
CA SER A 421 -31.28 1.00 -23.48
C SER A 421 -30.82 2.46 -23.28
N LYS A 422 -31.70 3.41 -23.62
CA LYS A 422 -31.40 4.84 -23.50
C LYS A 422 -31.40 5.30 -22.04
N ALA A 423 -30.53 6.26 -21.71
CA ALA A 423 -30.36 6.79 -20.36
C ALA A 423 -31.67 7.19 -19.64
N HIS A 424 -32.68 7.71 -20.36
CA HIS A 424 -33.95 8.16 -19.78
C HIS A 424 -34.88 7.04 -19.29
N HIS A 425 -34.61 5.78 -19.61
CA HIS A 425 -35.42 4.64 -19.16
C HIS A 425 -34.91 4.00 -17.87
N TYR A 426 -33.68 4.35 -17.44
CA TYR A 426 -33.11 3.79 -16.24
C TYR A 426 -33.58 4.49 -14.97
N GLN A 427 -33.94 3.68 -13.98
CA GLN A 427 -34.21 4.13 -12.62
C GLN A 427 -33.21 3.47 -11.68
N ILE A 428 -32.62 4.26 -10.79
CA ILE A 428 -31.72 3.78 -9.75
C ILE A 428 -32.50 3.63 -8.46
N TRP A 429 -32.51 2.43 -7.92
CA TRP A 429 -33.21 2.08 -6.69
C TRP A 429 -32.17 1.82 -5.60
N THR A 430 -32.24 2.60 -4.51
CA THR A 430 -31.33 2.47 -3.35
C THR A 430 -32.06 1.83 -2.17
N SER A 431 -31.31 1.24 -1.23
CA SER A 431 -31.87 0.53 -0.06
C SER A 431 -32.90 -0.55 -0.44
N PHE A 432 -32.77 -1.09 -1.64
CA PHE A 432 -33.70 -2.08 -2.18
C PHE A 432 -33.22 -3.48 -1.78
N LEU A 433 -34.01 -4.22 -1.00
CA LEU A 433 -33.66 -5.59 -0.61
C LEU A 433 -34.58 -6.62 -1.26
N HIS A 434 -35.90 -6.36 -1.28
CA HIS A 434 -36.91 -7.32 -1.72
C HIS A 434 -37.68 -6.88 -2.96
N LEU A 435 -37.82 -7.77 -3.95
CA LEU A 435 -38.58 -7.53 -5.19
C LEU A 435 -40.11 -7.41 -4.97
N LEU A 436 -40.64 -8.06 -3.94
CA LEU A 436 -42.09 -8.23 -3.75
C LEU A 436 -42.67 -7.34 -2.63
N ARG A 437 -41.81 -6.72 -1.82
CA ARG A 437 -42.18 -5.79 -0.75
C ARG A 437 -41.20 -4.62 -0.79
N PRO A 438 -41.47 -3.57 -1.59
CA PRO A 438 -40.64 -2.38 -1.56
C PRO A 438 -40.71 -1.78 -0.14
N GLU A 439 -39.55 -1.64 0.51
CA GLU A 439 -39.40 -1.02 1.82
C GLU A 439 -39.92 0.43 1.79
N GLU A 440 -40.38 0.96 2.94
CA GLU A 440 -40.80 2.36 3.07
C GLU A 440 -39.66 3.37 2.76
N GLU A 441 -38.40 2.92 2.86
CA GLU A 441 -37.19 3.73 2.62
C GLU A 441 -36.65 3.65 1.18
N LEU A 442 -37.37 3.04 0.23
CA LEU A 442 -36.94 2.96 -1.17
C LEU A 442 -36.77 4.37 -1.76
N VAL A 443 -35.53 4.74 -2.13
CA VAL A 443 -35.26 5.99 -2.82
C VAL A 443 -35.01 5.72 -4.30
N VAL A 444 -35.85 6.30 -5.15
CA VAL A 444 -35.67 6.28 -6.60
C VAL A 444 -34.92 7.53 -7.04
N GLN A 445 -33.85 7.35 -7.81
CA GLN A 445 -33.12 8.42 -8.48
C GLN A 445 -33.19 8.24 -10.00
N LEU A 446 -33.30 9.37 -10.69
CA LEU A 446 -33.30 9.41 -12.15
C LEU A 446 -31.87 9.54 -12.68
N VAL A 447 -31.62 8.97 -13.85
CA VAL A 447 -30.33 9.07 -14.54
C VAL A 447 -30.24 10.38 -15.32
N ASN A 448 -29.10 11.07 -15.19
CA ASN A 448 -28.74 12.25 -15.98
C ASN A 448 -28.04 11.83 -17.27
N GLN A 449 -26.98 11.04 -17.14
CA GLN A 449 -26.17 10.53 -18.25
C GLN A 449 -25.60 9.14 -17.92
N VAL A 450 -25.30 8.39 -18.98
CA VAL A 450 -24.59 7.11 -18.93
C VAL A 450 -23.35 7.27 -19.79
N ILE A 451 -22.19 6.93 -19.23
CA ILE A 451 -20.88 7.00 -19.90
C ILE A 451 -20.34 5.57 -19.99
N ILE A 452 -20.28 5.04 -21.20
CA ILE A 452 -19.69 3.72 -21.47
C ILE A 452 -18.24 3.94 -21.88
N HIS A 453 -17.33 3.09 -21.41
CA HIS A 453 -15.93 3.14 -21.79
C HIS A 453 -15.76 3.06 -23.31
N GLU A 454 -14.93 3.93 -23.89
CA GLU A 454 -14.83 4.18 -25.33
C GLU A 454 -14.39 2.93 -26.10
N ASN A 455 -13.52 2.13 -25.48
CA ASN A 455 -12.98 0.89 -26.05
C ASN A 455 -13.77 -0.37 -25.63
N TYR A 456 -15.01 -0.25 -25.16
CA TYR A 456 -15.81 -1.42 -24.80
C TYR A 456 -16.04 -2.34 -26.00
N ASN A 457 -15.78 -3.65 -25.83
CA ASN A 457 -16.02 -4.66 -26.85
C ASN A 457 -17.04 -5.69 -26.36
N GLY A 458 -18.24 -5.69 -26.96
CA GLY A 458 -19.32 -6.62 -26.58
C GLY A 458 -19.07 -8.09 -26.92
N SER A 459 -18.08 -8.40 -27.76
CA SER A 459 -17.73 -9.80 -28.09
C SER A 459 -16.72 -10.38 -27.10
N SER A 460 -15.66 -9.64 -26.79
CA SER A 460 -14.61 -10.09 -25.86
C SER A 460 -14.87 -9.67 -24.40
N TYR A 461 -15.87 -8.81 -24.15
CA TYR A 461 -16.13 -8.18 -22.84
C TYR A 461 -14.95 -7.37 -22.30
N GLU A 462 -14.02 -6.96 -23.16
CA GLU A 462 -12.96 -6.04 -22.77
C GLU A 462 -13.53 -4.66 -22.47
N ASN A 463 -13.00 -4.02 -21.42
CA ASN A 463 -13.43 -2.70 -20.96
C ASN A 463 -14.94 -2.64 -20.65
N ASP A 464 -15.49 -3.73 -20.11
CA ASP A 464 -16.90 -3.83 -19.70
C ASP A 464 -17.16 -3.05 -18.40
N ILE A 465 -17.14 -1.73 -18.50
CA ILE A 465 -17.33 -0.78 -17.41
C ILE A 465 -18.09 0.46 -17.89
N ALA A 466 -18.99 0.97 -17.05
CA ALA A 466 -19.75 2.17 -17.32
C ALA A 466 -20.02 2.97 -16.05
N LEU A 467 -20.16 4.28 -16.21
CA LEU A 467 -20.55 5.22 -15.17
C LEU A 467 -21.97 5.73 -15.43
N ILE A 468 -22.73 5.85 -14.35
CA ILE A 468 -24.06 6.48 -14.37
C ILE A 468 -23.99 7.71 -13.48
N GLU A 469 -24.30 8.88 -14.03
CA GLU A 469 -24.49 10.10 -13.25
C GLU A 469 -25.98 10.25 -12.90
N MET A 470 -26.29 10.37 -11.62
CA MET A 470 -27.63 10.65 -11.12
C MET A 470 -28.03 12.11 -11.35
N LYS A 471 -29.31 12.37 -11.61
CA LYS A 471 -29.84 13.74 -11.65
C LYS A 471 -29.77 14.38 -10.27
N LYS A 472 -29.17 15.58 -10.21
CA LYS A 472 -29.17 16.40 -8.99
C LYS A 472 -30.59 16.83 -8.64
N ARG A 473 -30.93 16.75 -7.36
CA ARG A 473 -32.20 17.29 -6.85
C ARG A 473 -32.13 18.82 -6.83
N PRO A 474 -33.16 19.55 -7.33
CA PRO A 474 -33.12 21.00 -7.48
C PRO A 474 -32.76 21.77 -6.19
N ASN A 475 -33.17 21.23 -5.03
CA ASN A 475 -33.05 21.89 -3.72
C ASN A 475 -31.81 21.48 -2.91
N ARG A 476 -30.88 20.69 -3.47
CA ARG A 476 -29.66 20.27 -2.76
C ARG A 476 -28.41 20.73 -3.52
N LYS A 477 -27.49 21.41 -2.81
CA LYS A 477 -26.18 21.83 -3.34
C LYS A 477 -25.25 20.65 -3.60
N GLU A 478 -25.37 19.60 -2.80
CA GLU A 478 -24.56 18.39 -2.91
C GLU A 478 -25.43 17.18 -3.27
N CYS A 479 -24.87 16.34 -4.13
CA CYS A 479 -25.46 15.07 -4.51
C CYS A 479 -24.95 14.02 -3.55
N VAL A 480 -25.69 13.79 -2.48
CA VAL A 480 -25.40 12.73 -1.50
C VAL A 480 -26.66 11.90 -1.32
N LEU A 481 -26.51 10.60 -1.49
CA LEU A 481 -27.57 9.63 -1.22
C LEU A 481 -27.76 9.49 0.29
N PRO A 482 -28.99 9.69 0.81
CA PRO A 482 -29.27 9.44 2.22
C PRO A 482 -29.11 7.93 2.51
N ASN A 483 -28.60 7.59 3.70
CA ASN A 483 -28.39 6.22 4.17
C ASN A 483 -27.48 5.34 3.29
N SER A 484 -26.71 5.94 2.36
CA SER A 484 -25.74 5.24 1.53
C SER A 484 -24.32 5.71 1.82
N VAL A 485 -23.39 4.77 1.91
CA VAL A 485 -21.95 5.04 2.04
C VAL A 485 -21.31 4.68 0.70
N PRO A 486 -20.48 5.55 0.10
CA PRO A 486 -19.79 5.21 -1.15
C PRO A 486 -18.71 4.16 -0.89
N ALA A 487 -18.55 3.19 -1.78
CA ALA A 487 -17.39 2.31 -1.78
C ALA A 487 -16.17 3.05 -2.34
N CYS A 488 -14.99 2.78 -1.80
CA CYS A 488 -13.75 3.39 -2.30
C CYS A 488 -13.36 2.79 -3.66
N VAL A 489 -12.80 3.61 -4.55
CA VAL A 489 -12.29 3.12 -5.85
C VAL A 489 -10.80 2.80 -5.71
N PRO A 490 -10.36 1.57 -6.07
CA PRO A 490 -8.95 1.19 -5.96
C PRO A 490 -8.09 1.96 -6.97
N TRP A 491 -7.01 2.59 -6.51
CA TRP A 491 -6.07 3.33 -7.38
C TRP A 491 -4.87 2.49 -7.85
N SER A 492 -4.76 1.24 -7.39
CA SER A 492 -3.66 0.34 -7.76
C SER A 492 -4.17 -1.09 -7.95
N PRO A 493 -3.67 -1.82 -8.97
CA PRO A 493 -3.98 -3.22 -9.19
C PRO A 493 -3.28 -4.17 -8.20
N TYR A 494 -2.46 -3.65 -7.28
CA TYR A 494 -1.74 -4.42 -6.27
C TYR A 494 -2.32 -4.28 -4.85
N LEU A 495 -3.44 -3.55 -4.67
CA LEU A 495 -4.12 -3.40 -3.38
C LEU A 495 -4.68 -4.72 -2.82
N PHE A 496 -5.09 -5.62 -3.70
CA PHE A 496 -5.54 -6.96 -3.34
C PHE A 496 -4.80 -7.98 -4.20
N GLN A 497 -4.48 -9.13 -3.61
CA GLN A 497 -3.73 -10.20 -4.24
C GLN A 497 -4.58 -11.48 -4.33
N PRO A 498 -4.17 -12.46 -5.14
CA PRO A 498 -4.82 -13.75 -5.15
C PRO A 498 -4.96 -14.36 -3.75
N ASN A 499 -6.04 -15.11 -3.53
CA ASN A 499 -6.50 -15.67 -2.26
C ASN A 499 -7.05 -14.69 -1.21
N ASP A 500 -6.97 -13.37 -1.45
CA ASP A 500 -7.68 -12.41 -0.60
C ASP A 500 -9.20 -12.63 -0.69
N ARG A 501 -9.87 -12.34 0.42
CA ARG A 501 -11.32 -12.56 0.58
C ARG A 501 -12.08 -11.33 0.13
N CYS A 502 -13.09 -11.56 -0.68
CA CYS A 502 -13.97 -10.53 -1.19
C CYS A 502 -15.43 -10.98 -1.04
N ILE A 503 -16.36 -10.05 -1.22
CA ILE A 503 -17.78 -10.27 -1.10
C ILE A 503 -18.44 -9.88 -2.42
N ILE A 504 -19.37 -10.71 -2.87
CA ILE A 504 -20.25 -10.41 -3.99
C ILE A 504 -21.68 -10.24 -3.47
N SER A 505 -22.43 -9.35 -4.10
CA SER A 505 -23.83 -9.10 -3.76
C SER A 505 -24.69 -8.83 -5.01
N GLY A 506 -25.87 -9.44 -5.06
CA GLY A 506 -26.77 -9.31 -6.20
C GLY A 506 -28.12 -10.03 -6.06
N TRP A 507 -28.97 -9.85 -7.08
CA TRP A 507 -30.31 -10.45 -7.19
C TRP A 507 -30.38 -11.50 -8.30
N GLY A 508 -29.24 -12.05 -8.67
CA GLY A 508 -29.10 -13.09 -9.67
C GLY A 508 -29.77 -14.39 -9.28
N ARG A 509 -29.72 -15.34 -10.20
CA ARG A 509 -30.36 -16.64 -10.04
C ARG A 509 -29.50 -17.60 -9.24
N GLU A 510 -30.15 -18.50 -8.50
CA GLU A 510 -29.47 -19.63 -7.86
C GLU A 510 -29.05 -20.70 -8.88
N LYS A 511 -28.29 -21.70 -8.41
CA LYS A 511 -27.72 -22.80 -9.23
C LYS A 511 -28.74 -23.52 -10.12
N ASP A 512 -29.99 -23.61 -9.67
CA ASP A 512 -31.10 -24.24 -10.41
C ASP A 512 -31.89 -23.26 -11.30
N ASN A 513 -31.31 -22.09 -11.61
CA ASN A 513 -31.93 -21.03 -12.41
C ASN A 513 -33.20 -20.43 -11.76
N GLN A 514 -33.40 -20.65 -10.45
CA GLN A 514 -34.51 -20.11 -9.68
C GLN A 514 -34.32 -18.61 -9.45
N LYS A 515 -35.43 -17.85 -9.57
CA LYS A 515 -35.42 -16.41 -9.30
C LYS A 515 -35.33 -16.16 -7.80
N VAL A 516 -34.39 -15.33 -7.40
CA VAL A 516 -34.27 -14.86 -6.02
C VAL A 516 -34.98 -13.51 -5.88
N TYR A 517 -35.83 -13.39 -4.86
CA TYR A 517 -36.63 -12.18 -4.61
C TYR A 517 -36.04 -11.27 -3.54
N SER A 518 -34.91 -11.64 -2.95
CA SER A 518 -34.17 -10.87 -1.93
C SER A 518 -32.71 -10.70 -2.34
N LEU A 519 -32.08 -9.60 -1.97
CA LEU A 519 -30.64 -9.39 -2.17
C LEU A 519 -29.86 -10.49 -1.44
N GLN A 520 -29.01 -11.20 -2.18
CA GLN A 520 -28.12 -12.21 -1.64
C GLN A 520 -26.70 -11.70 -1.63
N TRP A 521 -25.89 -12.26 -0.73
CA TRP A 521 -24.45 -12.05 -0.74
C TRP A 521 -23.69 -13.32 -0.40
N GLY A 522 -22.43 -13.37 -0.83
CA GLY A 522 -21.52 -14.50 -0.60
C GLY A 522 -20.06 -14.07 -0.50
N GLU A 523 -19.27 -14.84 0.23
CA GLU A 523 -17.82 -14.66 0.36
C GLU A 523 -17.12 -15.49 -0.72
N VAL A 524 -16.22 -14.86 -1.47
CA VAL A 524 -15.42 -15.47 -2.54
C VAL A 524 -13.95 -15.13 -2.34
N ARG A 525 -13.06 -15.82 -3.05
CA ARG A 525 -11.63 -15.51 -3.08
C ARG A 525 -11.20 -15.11 -4.48
N LEU A 526 -10.21 -14.23 -4.55
CA LEU A 526 -9.53 -13.92 -5.81
C LEU A 526 -8.71 -15.13 -6.26
N ILE A 527 -8.82 -15.48 -7.54
CA ILE A 527 -8.20 -16.68 -8.10
C ILE A 527 -7.03 -16.28 -8.98
N ASP A 528 -5.84 -16.82 -8.69
CA ASP A 528 -4.66 -16.62 -9.51
C ASP A 528 -4.74 -17.41 -10.82
N ASN A 529 -4.06 -16.91 -11.85
CA ASN A 529 -3.85 -17.59 -13.13
C ASN A 529 -5.15 -18.05 -13.81
N CYS A 530 -6.11 -17.12 -13.91
CA CYS A 530 -7.41 -17.41 -14.51
C CYS A 530 -7.35 -17.82 -16.00
N SER A 531 -6.24 -17.51 -16.68
CA SER A 531 -5.94 -17.99 -18.04
C SER A 531 -5.99 -19.51 -18.18
N LYS A 532 -5.80 -20.28 -17.09
CA LYS A 532 -5.97 -21.74 -17.08
C LYS A 532 -7.41 -22.17 -17.32
N PHE A 533 -8.38 -21.44 -16.79
CA PHE A 533 -9.81 -21.73 -16.94
C PHE A 533 -10.34 -21.20 -18.27
N TYR A 534 -9.83 -20.05 -18.73
CA TYR A 534 -10.30 -19.35 -19.93
C TYR A 534 -9.16 -18.97 -20.90
N PRO A 535 -8.51 -19.96 -21.55
CA PRO A 535 -7.38 -19.71 -22.45
C PRO A 535 -7.80 -18.85 -23.65
N GLY A 536 -7.03 -17.78 -23.92
CA GLY A 536 -7.27 -16.86 -25.05
C GLY A 536 -8.47 -15.91 -24.89
N ARG A 537 -9.23 -16.02 -23.78
CA ARG A 537 -10.41 -15.19 -23.52
C ARG A 537 -10.25 -14.29 -22.28
N TYR A 538 -9.36 -14.65 -21.36
CA TYR A 538 -9.04 -13.85 -20.18
C TYR A 538 -7.89 -12.87 -20.43
N PHE A 539 -8.08 -11.62 -20.01
CA PHE A 539 -7.08 -10.54 -20.14
C PHE A 539 -6.61 -10.07 -18.75
N GLU A 540 -5.42 -10.50 -18.33
CA GLU A 540 -4.85 -10.31 -16.96
C GLU A 540 -4.83 -8.84 -16.49
N LYS A 541 -4.67 -7.85 -17.39
CA LYS A 541 -4.68 -6.42 -17.01
C LYS A 541 -6.10 -5.86 -16.81
N LYS A 542 -7.10 -6.39 -17.53
CA LYS A 542 -8.45 -5.80 -17.62
C LYS A 542 -9.50 -6.56 -16.79
N MET A 543 -9.24 -7.83 -16.51
CA MET A 543 -10.18 -8.75 -15.88
C MET A 543 -9.58 -9.32 -14.60
N GLU A 544 -10.44 -9.80 -13.71
CA GLU A 544 -10.10 -10.48 -12.47
C GLU A 544 -11.08 -11.64 -12.26
N CYS A 545 -10.62 -12.76 -11.73
CA CYS A 545 -11.47 -13.91 -11.45
C CYS A 545 -11.67 -14.10 -9.95
N ALA A 546 -12.89 -14.42 -9.55
CA ALA A 546 -13.21 -14.71 -8.17
C ALA A 546 -14.26 -15.82 -8.07
N GLY A 547 -14.11 -16.66 -7.05
CA GLY A 547 -15.02 -17.76 -6.77
C GLY A 547 -14.62 -18.50 -5.49
N THR A 548 -15.38 -19.52 -5.13
CA THR A 548 -14.99 -20.48 -4.09
C THR A 548 -14.34 -21.71 -4.73
N ASP A 549 -13.42 -22.36 -4.02
CA ASP A 549 -12.70 -23.54 -4.51
C ASP A 549 -13.64 -24.71 -4.88
N ASP A 550 -14.80 -24.78 -4.23
CA ASP A 550 -15.85 -25.77 -4.45
C ASP A 550 -16.94 -25.29 -5.43
N GLY A 551 -16.82 -24.07 -5.96
CA GLY A 551 -17.84 -23.43 -6.80
C GLY A 551 -19.21 -23.30 -6.14
N SER A 552 -19.31 -23.42 -4.81
CA SER A 552 -20.57 -23.25 -4.08
C SER A 552 -21.18 -21.86 -4.22
N ILE A 553 -20.33 -20.83 -4.31
CA ILE A 553 -20.73 -19.42 -4.40
C ILE A 553 -20.04 -18.79 -5.63
N ASP A 554 -20.84 -18.25 -6.54
CA ASP A 554 -20.38 -17.60 -7.75
C ASP A 554 -21.41 -16.55 -8.22
N ALA A 555 -20.97 -15.56 -9.01
CA ALA A 555 -21.87 -14.58 -9.61
C ALA A 555 -22.58 -15.20 -10.82
N CYS A 556 -23.91 -15.06 -10.86
CA CYS A 556 -24.73 -15.77 -11.84
C CYS A 556 -25.46 -14.83 -12.81
N LYS A 557 -26.25 -15.41 -13.72
CA LYS A 557 -27.13 -14.63 -14.60
C LYS A 557 -28.08 -13.77 -13.75
N GLY A 558 -28.03 -12.46 -13.95
CA GLY A 558 -28.80 -11.47 -13.20
C GLY A 558 -28.02 -10.74 -12.10
N ASP A 559 -26.79 -11.16 -11.79
CA ASP A 559 -25.85 -10.39 -10.95
C ASP A 559 -24.99 -9.42 -11.75
N SER A 560 -25.11 -9.40 -13.08
CA SER A 560 -24.40 -8.51 -13.99
C SER A 560 -24.39 -7.07 -13.49
N GLY A 561 -23.23 -6.41 -13.55
CA GLY A 561 -23.04 -5.05 -13.04
C GLY A 561 -23.00 -4.94 -11.51
N GLY A 562 -23.32 -6.00 -10.77
CA GLY A 562 -23.16 -6.08 -9.32
C GLY A 562 -21.68 -6.00 -8.91
N PRO A 563 -21.39 -5.53 -7.69
CA PRO A 563 -20.02 -5.32 -7.27
C PRO A 563 -19.36 -6.57 -6.68
N LEU A 564 -18.06 -6.70 -6.96
CA LEU A 564 -17.11 -7.48 -6.18
C LEU A 564 -16.39 -6.50 -5.25
N VAL A 565 -16.68 -6.56 -3.97
CA VAL A 565 -16.06 -5.68 -2.96
C VAL A 565 -15.05 -6.43 -2.12
N CYS A 566 -13.88 -5.84 -1.92
CA CYS A 566 -12.83 -6.38 -1.07
C CYS A 566 -12.56 -5.40 0.08
N GLN A 567 -12.28 -5.92 1.26
CA GLN A 567 -12.01 -5.10 2.44
C GLN A 567 -10.53 -5.10 2.73
N ASP A 568 -9.95 -3.90 2.87
CA ASP A 568 -8.58 -3.76 3.31
C ASP A 568 -8.46 -4.10 4.81
N ILE A 569 -7.23 -4.07 5.29
CA ILE A 569 -6.90 -4.40 6.68
C ILE A 569 -7.40 -3.33 7.70
N ASN A 570 -7.76 -2.14 7.23
CA ASN A 570 -8.37 -1.06 8.01
C ASN A 570 -9.92 -1.11 8.00
N ASN A 571 -10.52 -2.19 7.47
CA ASN A 571 -11.96 -2.36 7.25
C ASN A 571 -12.57 -1.36 6.25
N VAL A 572 -11.76 -0.76 5.39
CA VAL A 572 -12.22 0.08 4.29
C VAL A 572 -12.61 -0.82 3.12
N THR A 573 -13.83 -0.63 2.63
CA THR A 573 -14.38 -1.43 1.53
C THR A 573 -14.12 -0.78 0.17
N TYR A 574 -13.47 -1.52 -0.72
CA TYR A 574 -13.15 -1.10 -2.09
C TYR A 574 -13.99 -1.87 -3.11
N VAL A 575 -14.38 -1.20 -4.19
CA VAL A 575 -14.94 -1.85 -5.38
C VAL A 575 -13.81 -2.43 -6.23
N TRP A 576 -13.51 -3.72 -6.05
CA TRP A 576 -12.43 -4.38 -6.78
C TRP A 576 -12.82 -4.77 -8.21
N GLY A 577 -14.07 -5.19 -8.37
CA GLY A 577 -14.61 -5.61 -9.66
C GLY A 577 -16.08 -5.29 -9.84
N VAL A 578 -16.52 -5.32 -11.08
CA VAL A 578 -17.95 -5.40 -11.45
C VAL A 578 -18.18 -6.70 -12.21
N VAL A 579 -19.28 -7.40 -11.91
CA VAL A 579 -19.63 -8.68 -12.55
C VAL A 579 -19.78 -8.44 -14.06
N SER A 580 -18.96 -9.11 -14.85
CA SER A 580 -18.90 -8.95 -16.31
C SER A 580 -19.51 -10.16 -17.02
N TRP A 581 -18.89 -11.34 -16.90
CA TRP A 581 -19.37 -12.56 -17.57
C TRP A 581 -18.98 -13.85 -16.83
N GLY A 582 -19.62 -14.94 -17.20
CA GLY A 582 -19.34 -16.29 -16.71
C GLY A 582 -20.10 -17.33 -17.53
N GLU A 583 -19.53 -18.52 -17.71
CA GLU A 583 -20.12 -19.56 -18.58
C GLU A 583 -21.03 -20.54 -17.83
N ASN A 584 -20.56 -21.08 -16.70
CA ASN A 584 -21.23 -22.13 -15.94
C ASN A 584 -21.23 -21.82 -14.45
N CYS A 585 -22.02 -20.82 -14.07
CA CYS A 585 -22.19 -20.38 -12.69
C CYS A 585 -22.38 -21.55 -11.70
N GLY A 586 -21.63 -21.51 -10.60
CA GLY A 586 -21.76 -22.46 -9.51
C GLY A 586 -21.08 -23.82 -9.74
N LYS A 587 -20.13 -23.90 -10.69
CA LYS A 587 -19.24 -25.06 -10.89
C LYS A 587 -17.79 -24.72 -10.46
N PRO A 588 -17.08 -25.63 -9.76
CA PRO A 588 -15.71 -25.40 -9.31
C PRO A 588 -14.70 -24.97 -10.40
N GLU A 589 -14.92 -25.42 -11.65
CA GLU A 589 -13.98 -25.21 -12.76
C GLU A 589 -14.25 -23.92 -13.57
N PHE A 590 -15.27 -23.14 -13.22
CA PHE A 590 -15.69 -21.97 -13.99
C PHE A 590 -15.90 -20.77 -13.07
N PRO A 591 -14.82 -20.07 -12.66
CA PRO A 591 -14.97 -18.91 -11.80
C PRO A 591 -15.63 -17.75 -12.57
N GLY A 592 -16.40 -16.92 -11.85
CA GLY A 592 -16.93 -15.67 -12.38
C GLY A 592 -15.81 -14.70 -12.78
N VAL A 593 -16.02 -14.00 -13.89
CA VAL A 593 -15.08 -13.00 -14.42
C VAL A 593 -15.63 -11.60 -14.22
N TYR A 594 -14.79 -10.76 -13.64
CA TYR A 594 -15.11 -9.39 -13.26
C TYR A 594 -14.21 -8.43 -14.03
N THR A 595 -14.74 -7.25 -14.37
CA THR A 595 -13.88 -6.16 -14.87
C THR A 595 -13.05 -5.63 -13.71
N LYS A 596 -11.72 -5.61 -13.84
CA LYS A 596 -10.79 -5.17 -12.79
C LYS A 596 -10.82 -3.64 -12.66
N VAL A 597 -11.59 -3.12 -11.70
CA VAL A 597 -11.87 -1.68 -11.58
C VAL A 597 -10.61 -0.86 -11.33
N ALA A 598 -9.61 -1.42 -10.65
CA ALA A 598 -8.33 -0.76 -10.40
C ALA A 598 -7.59 -0.33 -11.68
N ASN A 599 -7.79 -1.04 -12.80
CA ASN A 599 -7.19 -0.70 -14.09
C ASN A 599 -7.86 0.52 -14.76
N TYR A 600 -9.06 0.90 -14.33
CA TYR A 600 -9.83 2.01 -14.88
C TYR A 600 -9.90 3.19 -13.92
N PHE A 601 -9.05 3.23 -12.89
CA PHE A 601 -9.06 4.31 -11.90
C PHE A 601 -8.90 5.69 -12.55
N ASP A 602 -7.97 5.86 -13.48
CA ASP A 602 -7.75 7.13 -14.15
C ASP A 602 -8.94 7.53 -15.02
N TRP A 603 -9.53 6.59 -15.76
CA TRP A 603 -10.78 6.80 -16.53
C TRP A 603 -11.95 7.23 -15.62
N ILE A 604 -12.16 6.54 -14.48
CA ILE A 604 -13.18 6.94 -13.50
C ILE A 604 -12.86 8.34 -12.96
N SER A 605 -11.61 8.60 -12.60
CA SER A 605 -11.19 9.88 -12.01
C SER A 605 -11.33 11.06 -12.98
N TYR A 606 -11.18 10.83 -14.29
CA TYR A 606 -11.35 11.83 -15.34
C TYR A 606 -12.79 12.33 -15.41
N HIS A 607 -13.78 11.44 -15.31
CA HIS A 607 -15.20 11.80 -15.35
C HIS A 607 -15.75 12.27 -13.99
N VAL A 608 -15.33 11.62 -12.90
CA VAL A 608 -15.91 11.83 -11.57
C VAL A 608 -15.17 12.92 -10.77
N GLY A 609 -13.87 13.05 -10.98
CA GLY A 609 -12.97 13.85 -10.13
C GLY A 609 -12.35 13.02 -9.01
N ARG A 610 -11.02 13.03 -8.93
CA ARG A 610 -10.22 12.20 -8.00
C ARG A 610 -10.53 12.43 -6.51
N SER A 611 -10.84 13.66 -6.12
CA SER A 611 -11.14 14.03 -4.73
C SER A 611 -12.41 13.39 -4.18
N LEU A 612 -13.29 12.86 -5.04
CA LEU A 612 -14.54 12.21 -4.63
C LEU A 612 -14.40 10.70 -4.45
N ILE A 613 -13.36 10.08 -4.99
CA ILE A 613 -13.28 8.61 -5.15
C ILE A 613 -12.04 7.97 -4.53
N SER A 614 -11.01 8.75 -4.17
CA SER A 614 -9.79 8.24 -3.54
C SER A 614 -9.43 8.98 -2.26
N GLN A 615 -8.98 8.22 -1.26
CA GLN A 615 -8.41 8.72 -0.02
C GLN A 615 -6.93 9.11 -0.17
N TYR A 616 -6.20 8.42 -1.05
CA TYR A 616 -4.75 8.56 -1.19
C TYR A 616 -4.37 9.02 -2.61
N ASN A 617 -3.16 9.56 -2.75
CA ASN A 617 -2.60 10.04 -4.03
C ASN A 617 -3.48 11.08 -4.78
N VAL A 618 -4.22 11.91 -4.03
CA VAL A 618 -5.07 13.01 -4.52
C VAL A 618 -4.27 14.27 -4.79
#